data_AF-A0A3D3JFL2-F1
#
_entry.id   AF-A0A3D3JFL2-F1
#
_cell.length_a   1.000
_cell.length_b   1.000
_cell.length_c   1.000
_cell.angle_alpha   90.00
_cell.angle_beta   90.00
_cell.angle_gamma   90.00
#
_symmetry.space_group_name_H-M   'P 1'
#
loop_
_entity.id
_entity.type
_entity.pdbx_description
1 polymer ?
#
loop_
_entity_poly.entity_id
_entity_poly.type
_entity_poly.pdbx_seq_one_letter_code
_entity_poly.pdbx_strand_id
1 'polypeptide(L)'
;GVYSTPMSDYVPDLPVTIGHQVTAVEGRVLLHYVTTSGWSFTGQGGYLGRGTVTVDRGFDVDAPDQVEFWTKAAWGDSDWYGDVWLQHVVPQSGTNIGPGVPFPSNAQGFTRIGATVVRHVFADWSVVAGLAGTLDARNVGYATRFNIGFVHRLPSWSGVQL
;
A
#
# COMPACT_ATOMS: atom_id res chain seq x y z
N GLY A 1 -13.35 -6.13 1.68
CA GLY A 1 -13.11 -5.07 2.68
C GLY A 1 -12.12 -5.57 3.70
N VAL A 2 -11.46 -4.67 4.40
CA VAL A 2 -10.48 -4.99 5.46
C VAL A 2 -10.94 -4.27 6.74
N TYR A 3 -10.78 -4.95 7.88
CA TYR A 3 -10.97 -4.36 9.21
C TYR A 3 -9.65 -4.53 9.97
N SER A 4 -9.15 -3.47 10.59
CA SER A 4 -7.95 -3.52 11.42
C SER A 4 -8.18 -2.79 12.74
N THR A 5 -7.71 -3.37 13.84
CA THR A 5 -7.76 -2.79 15.17
C THR A 5 -6.43 -3.06 15.89
N PRO A 6 -5.91 -2.12 16.70
CA PRO A 6 -4.67 -2.33 17.44
C PRO A 6 -4.80 -3.50 18.43
N MET A 7 -3.76 -4.35 18.50
CA MET A 7 -3.65 -5.45 19.48
C MET A 7 -2.62 -5.16 20.58
N SER A 8 -2.10 -3.93 20.64
CA SER A 8 -1.04 -3.49 21.53
C SER A 8 -1.33 -2.07 22.02
N ASP A 9 -0.81 -1.75 23.21
CA ASP A 9 -1.02 -0.49 23.92
C ASP A 9 0.11 0.53 23.66
N TYR A 10 0.89 0.37 22.58
CA TYR A 10 1.92 1.35 22.25
C TYR A 10 1.29 2.66 21.75
N VAL A 11 1.82 3.81 22.19
CA VAL A 11 1.26 5.13 21.91
C VAL A 11 1.87 5.77 20.66
N PRO A 12 1.08 6.16 19.65
CA PRO A 12 1.55 6.74 18.39
C PRO A 12 1.79 8.25 18.51
N ASP A 13 2.68 8.71 19.40
CA ASP A 13 2.92 10.15 19.60
C ASP A 13 3.93 10.76 18.60
N LEU A 14 4.56 9.95 17.76
CA LEU A 14 5.59 10.41 16.81
C LEU A 14 5.41 9.86 15.39
N PRO A 15 5.88 10.59 14.35
CA PRO A 15 5.90 10.12 12.96
C PRO A 15 6.73 8.84 12.73
N VAL A 16 7.58 8.46 13.69
CA VAL A 16 8.46 7.28 13.62
C VAL A 16 7.83 6.11 14.37
N THR A 17 6.59 5.79 14.02
CA THR A 17 5.85 4.70 14.66
C THR A 17 5.36 3.70 13.62
N ILE A 18 5.27 2.41 14.00
CA ILE A 18 5.02 1.29 13.06
C ILE A 18 3.54 1.22 12.63
N GLY A 19 2.66 1.91 13.34
CA GLY A 19 1.24 2.05 13.03
C GLY A 19 0.68 3.39 13.52
N HIS A 20 -0.63 3.57 13.44
CA HIS A 20 -1.28 4.78 13.97
C HIS A 20 -2.17 4.48 15.20
N GLN A 21 -2.19 3.23 15.70
CA GLN A 21 -3.10 2.74 16.76
C GLN A 21 -4.59 3.02 16.49
N VAL A 22 -4.97 3.17 15.21
CA VAL A 22 -6.33 3.47 14.79
C VAL A 22 -7.09 2.18 14.47
N THR A 23 -8.35 2.09 14.89
CA THR A 23 -9.29 1.14 14.29
C THR A 23 -9.76 1.69 12.94
N ALA A 24 -9.55 0.91 11.88
CA ALA A 24 -9.82 1.34 10.50
C ALA A 24 -10.64 0.29 9.74
N VAL A 25 -11.46 0.78 8.83
CA VAL A 25 -12.28 -0.02 7.91
C VAL A 25 -11.99 0.41 6.49
N GLU A 26 -11.71 -0.55 5.62
CA GLU A 26 -11.41 -0.31 4.23
C GLU A 26 -12.39 -1.02 3.30
N GLY A 27 -12.99 -0.24 2.38
CA GLY A 27 -13.73 -0.76 1.23
C GLY A 27 -12.94 -0.51 -0.05
N ARG A 28 -12.81 -1.52 -0.91
CA ARG A 28 -12.13 -1.38 -2.22
C ARG A 28 -12.85 -2.14 -3.33
N VAL A 29 -12.81 -1.57 -4.52
CA VAL A 29 -13.26 -2.19 -5.78
C VAL A 29 -12.04 -2.38 -6.67
N LEU A 30 -11.94 -3.55 -7.29
CA LEU A 30 -10.83 -3.93 -8.17
C LEU A 30 -11.38 -4.41 -9.51
N LEU A 31 -10.79 -3.91 -10.59
CA LEU A 31 -11.01 -4.34 -11.96
C LEU A 31 -9.70 -4.90 -12.50
N HIS A 32 -9.78 -6.10 -13.09
CA HIS A 32 -8.63 -6.76 -13.68
C HIS A 32 -8.99 -7.30 -15.06
N TYR A 33 -8.17 -6.97 -16.05
CA TYR A 33 -8.34 -7.39 -17.42
C TYR A 33 -7.03 -8.00 -17.93
N VAL A 34 -7.12 -9.18 -18.55
CA VAL A 34 -5.99 -9.93 -19.08
C VAL A 34 -6.22 -10.17 -20.57
N THR A 35 -5.21 -9.92 -21.38
CA THR A 35 -5.21 -10.22 -22.81
C THR A 35 -4.62 -11.60 -23.05
N THR A 36 -4.96 -12.19 -24.20
CA THR A 36 -4.33 -13.43 -24.67
C THR A 36 -2.84 -13.28 -24.98
N SER A 37 -2.35 -12.05 -25.15
CA SER A 37 -0.94 -11.73 -25.39
C SER A 37 -0.08 -11.61 -24.13
N GLY A 38 -0.64 -11.94 -22.96
CA GLY A 38 0.07 -11.90 -21.67
C GLY A 38 0.10 -10.52 -21.00
N TRP A 39 -0.55 -9.51 -21.58
CA TRP A 39 -0.73 -8.22 -20.92
C TRP A 39 -1.86 -8.28 -19.91
N SER A 40 -1.72 -7.55 -18.81
CA SER A 40 -2.79 -7.33 -17.85
C SER A 40 -2.85 -5.89 -17.40
N PHE A 41 -4.07 -5.41 -17.19
CA PHE A 41 -4.36 -4.08 -16.69
C PHE A 41 -5.21 -4.22 -15.45
N THR A 42 -4.80 -3.57 -14.37
CA THR A 42 -5.51 -3.59 -13.10
C THR A 42 -5.76 -2.17 -12.65
N GLY A 43 -6.97 -1.91 -12.19
CA GLY A 43 -7.33 -0.67 -11.52
C GLY A 43 -8.04 -0.99 -10.21
N GLN A 44 -7.73 -0.25 -9.16
CA GLN A 44 -8.35 -0.37 -7.85
C GLN A 44 -8.64 1.03 -7.31
N GLY A 45 -9.82 1.20 -6.74
CA GLY A 45 -10.20 2.38 -5.97
C GLY A 45 -10.74 1.95 -4.60
N GLY A 46 -10.38 2.67 -3.55
CA GLY A 46 -10.83 2.35 -2.20
C GLY A 46 -11.00 3.56 -1.30
N TYR A 47 -11.74 3.35 -0.23
CA TYR A 47 -11.95 4.29 0.87
C TYR A 47 -11.51 3.63 2.17
N LEU A 48 -10.62 4.29 2.90
CA LEU A 48 -10.15 3.92 4.22
C LEU A 48 -10.76 4.88 5.24
N GLY A 49 -11.75 4.40 5.98
CA GLY A 49 -12.31 5.09 7.14
C GLY A 49 -11.46 4.80 8.38
N ARG A 50 -11.07 5.84 9.11
CA ARG A 50 -10.18 5.80 10.26
C ARG A 50 -10.86 6.46 11.46
N GLY A 51 -10.82 5.78 12.60
CA GLY A 51 -11.37 6.30 13.85
C GLY A 51 -10.45 7.26 14.60
N THR A 52 -10.97 7.77 15.71
CA THR A 52 -10.26 8.60 16.69
C THR A 52 -9.31 7.77 17.54
N VAL A 53 -8.16 8.35 17.91
CA VAL A 53 -7.16 7.74 18.79
C VAL A 53 -6.79 8.69 19.91
N THR A 54 -6.71 8.18 21.14
CA THR A 54 -6.21 8.93 22.29
C THR A 54 -4.68 8.88 22.31
N VAL A 55 -4.03 10.04 22.29
CA VAL A 55 -2.56 10.16 22.34
C VAL A 55 -2.05 10.43 23.77
N ASP A 56 -0.75 10.24 24.01
CA ASP A 56 -0.09 10.27 25.33
C ASP A 56 -0.35 11.53 26.17
N ARG A 57 -0.77 12.63 25.52
CA ARG A 57 -1.10 13.90 26.17
C ARG A 57 -2.53 13.97 26.73
N GLY A 58 -3.29 12.87 26.64
CA GLY A 58 -4.67 12.78 27.14
C GLY A 58 -5.71 13.45 26.26
N PHE A 59 -5.40 13.66 24.98
CA PHE A 59 -6.31 14.25 24.00
C PHE A 59 -6.66 13.24 22.91
N ASP A 60 -7.89 13.34 22.42
CA ASP A 60 -8.38 12.56 21.29
C ASP A 60 -8.03 13.24 19.97
N VAL A 61 -7.53 12.45 19.02
CA VAL A 61 -7.04 12.90 17.73
C VAL A 61 -7.66 12.06 16.62
N ASP A 62 -8.33 12.74 15.68
CA ASP A 62 -8.91 12.08 14.51
C ASP A 62 -7.84 11.81 13.45
N ALA A 63 -7.66 10.54 13.11
CA ALA A 63 -6.86 10.16 11.95
C ALA A 63 -7.69 10.39 10.67
N PRO A 64 -7.19 11.17 9.70
CA PRO A 64 -8.00 11.53 8.53
C PRO A 64 -8.44 10.35 7.69
N ASP A 65 -9.65 10.33 7.16
CA ASP A 65 -10.01 9.31 6.15
C ASP A 65 -9.19 9.48 4.86
N GLN A 66 -9.09 8.42 4.07
CA GLN A 66 -8.33 8.43 2.81
C GLN A 66 -9.11 7.80 1.67
N VAL A 67 -9.01 8.41 0.49
CA VAL A 67 -9.36 7.79 -0.78
C VAL A 67 -8.06 7.36 -1.46
N GLU A 68 -8.01 6.12 -1.91
CA GLU A 68 -6.87 5.57 -2.65
C GLU A 68 -7.29 5.16 -4.05
N PHE A 69 -6.43 5.48 -5.01
CA PHE A 69 -6.48 4.95 -6.36
C PHE A 69 -5.15 4.27 -6.69
N TRP A 70 -5.23 3.08 -7.28
CA TRP A 70 -4.07 2.32 -7.69
C TRP A 70 -4.31 1.69 -9.07
N THR A 71 -3.35 1.83 -9.97
CA THR A 71 -3.39 1.20 -11.29
C THR A 71 -2.09 0.52 -11.63
N LYS A 72 -2.16 -0.55 -12.40
CA LYS A 72 -1.01 -1.32 -12.85
C LYS A 72 -1.22 -1.82 -14.27
N ALA A 73 -0.20 -1.65 -15.10
CA ALA A 73 -0.05 -2.38 -16.35
C ALA A 73 1.08 -3.39 -16.16
N ALA A 74 0.84 -4.64 -16.53
CA ALA A 74 1.81 -5.72 -16.41
C ALA A 74 1.83 -6.56 -17.67
N TRP A 75 2.96 -7.23 -17.89
CA TRP A 75 3.11 -8.23 -18.93
C TRP A 75 3.90 -9.40 -18.35
N GLY A 76 3.59 -10.62 -18.76
CA GLY A 76 4.41 -11.77 -18.42
C GLY A 76 4.19 -12.98 -19.29
N ASP A 77 5.15 -13.88 -19.24
CA ASP A 77 5.17 -15.20 -19.85
C ASP A 77 5.64 -16.26 -18.83
N SER A 78 6.15 -17.42 -19.28
CA SER A 78 6.63 -18.48 -18.39
C SER A 78 7.88 -18.10 -17.59
N ASP A 79 8.69 -17.17 -18.11
CA ASP A 79 10.03 -16.88 -17.63
C ASP A 79 10.13 -15.47 -17.04
N TRP A 80 9.33 -14.54 -17.52
CA TRP A 80 9.36 -13.14 -17.16
C TRP A 80 8.00 -12.62 -16.72
N TYR A 81 8.01 -11.73 -15.75
CA TYR A 81 6.89 -10.85 -15.45
C TYR A 81 7.43 -9.46 -15.16
N GLY A 82 6.76 -8.44 -15.66
CA GLY A 82 7.09 -7.05 -15.44
C GLY A 82 5.84 -6.23 -15.22
N ASP A 83 5.90 -5.25 -14.33
CA ASP A 83 4.83 -4.29 -14.15
C ASP A 83 5.33 -2.86 -13.95
N VAL A 84 4.44 -1.92 -14.25
CA VAL A 84 4.52 -0.53 -13.84
C VAL A 84 3.20 -0.19 -13.17
N TRP A 85 3.27 0.47 -12.02
CA TRP A 85 2.10 0.84 -11.24
C TRP A 85 2.18 2.29 -10.76
N LEU A 86 1.01 2.88 -10.56
CA LEU A 86 0.79 4.20 -10.02
C LEU A 86 -0.16 4.10 -8.83
N GLN A 87 0.17 4.77 -7.74
CA GLN A 87 -0.61 4.87 -6.52
C GLN A 87 -0.85 6.34 -6.22
N HIS A 88 -2.09 6.71 -5.94
CA HIS A 88 -2.48 8.06 -5.53
C HIS A 88 -3.37 7.99 -4.30
N VAL A 89 -2.97 8.67 -3.23
CA VAL A 89 -3.71 8.70 -1.96
C VAL A 89 -4.08 10.13 -1.63
N VAL A 90 -5.38 10.35 -1.41
CA VAL A 90 -5.97 11.66 -1.10
C VAL A 90 -6.56 11.62 0.31
N PRO A 91 -5.99 12.36 1.27
CA PRO A 91 -6.60 12.52 2.59
C PRO A 91 -7.86 13.37 2.46
N GLN A 92 -8.94 12.96 3.14
CA GLN A 92 -10.22 13.65 3.11
C GLN A 92 -10.31 14.79 4.13
N SER A 93 -9.40 14.80 5.12
CA SER A 93 -9.30 15.81 6.16
C SER A 93 -7.87 15.89 6.70
N GLY A 94 -7.67 16.60 7.81
CA GLY A 94 -6.43 16.59 8.56
C GLY A 94 -5.54 17.81 8.38
N THR A 95 -4.52 17.86 9.23
CA THR A 95 -3.59 18.98 9.40
C THR A 95 -2.31 18.78 8.60
N ASN A 96 -1.43 19.78 8.57
CA ASN A 96 -0.06 19.60 8.10
C ASN A 96 0.88 19.37 9.29
N ILE A 97 1.93 18.58 9.08
CA ILE A 97 2.96 18.34 10.08
C ILE A 97 3.60 19.69 10.43
N GLY A 98 3.65 20.00 11.73
CA GLY A 98 4.20 21.25 12.24
C GLY A 98 4.23 21.30 13.77
N PRO A 99 4.87 22.31 14.37
CA PRO A 99 4.94 22.45 15.82
C PRO A 99 3.56 22.50 16.48
N GLY A 100 3.34 21.69 17.52
CA GLY A 100 2.08 21.66 18.27
C GLY A 100 0.93 20.89 17.60
N VAL A 101 1.14 20.32 16.41
CA VAL A 101 0.15 19.49 15.73
C VAL A 101 0.34 18.02 16.14
N PRO A 102 -0.68 17.36 16.71
CA PRO A 102 -0.55 15.97 17.13
C PRO A 102 -0.56 15.01 15.94
N PHE A 103 0.31 14.01 15.97
CA PHE A 103 0.18 12.83 15.12
C PHE A 103 -0.86 11.88 15.74
N PRO A 104 -1.71 11.16 14.98
CA PRO A 104 -1.78 11.01 13.52
C PRO A 104 -2.82 11.90 12.81
N SER A 105 -3.05 13.15 13.26
CA SER A 105 -4.05 14.06 12.63
C SER A 105 -3.69 14.55 11.22
N ASN A 106 -2.49 14.22 10.74
CA ASN A 106 -1.96 14.83 9.54
C ASN A 106 -2.59 14.25 8.27
N ALA A 107 -2.90 15.14 7.33
CA ALA A 107 -3.40 14.82 6.02
C ALA A 107 -2.29 14.20 5.16
N GLN A 108 -2.07 12.89 5.31
CA GLN A 108 -1.08 12.14 4.54
C GLN A 108 -1.64 11.84 3.14
N GLY A 109 -1.02 12.42 2.13
CA GLY A 109 -1.35 12.21 0.72
C GLY A 109 -0.10 12.11 -0.14
N PHE A 110 -0.16 11.33 -1.20
CA PHE A 110 0.98 11.17 -2.11
C PHE A 110 0.59 10.61 -3.46
N THR A 111 1.44 10.85 -4.46
CA THR A 111 1.48 10.11 -5.72
C THR A 111 2.79 9.34 -5.77
N ARG A 112 2.73 8.05 -6.06
CA ARG A 112 3.90 7.16 -6.19
C ARG A 112 3.81 6.37 -7.47
N ILE A 113 4.94 6.24 -8.16
CA ILE A 113 5.09 5.35 -9.30
C ILE A 113 6.13 4.29 -8.96
N GLY A 114 5.96 3.08 -9.48
CA GLY A 114 6.96 2.04 -9.36
C GLY A 114 6.89 1.01 -10.46
N ALA A 115 7.88 0.14 -10.47
CA ALA A 115 7.97 -0.97 -11.40
C ALA A 115 8.55 -2.18 -10.70
N THR A 116 8.12 -3.35 -11.14
CA THR A 116 8.58 -4.65 -10.64
C THR A 116 9.00 -5.52 -11.81
N VAL A 117 10.08 -6.28 -11.64
CA VAL A 117 10.44 -7.36 -12.55
C VAL A 117 10.61 -8.65 -11.75
N VAL A 118 10.08 -9.73 -12.29
CA VAL A 118 10.25 -11.09 -11.78
C VAL A 118 10.84 -11.91 -12.91
N ARG A 119 11.87 -12.69 -12.59
CA ARG A 119 12.49 -13.61 -13.53
C ARG A 119 12.57 -14.99 -12.93
N HIS A 120 12.08 -15.98 -13.66
CA HIS A 120 12.35 -17.38 -13.36
C HIS A 120 13.85 -17.68 -13.53
N VAL A 121 14.46 -18.34 -12.55
CA VAL A 121 15.92 -18.59 -12.56
C VAL A 121 16.23 -20.08 -12.64
N PHE A 122 15.69 -20.89 -11.73
CA PHE A 122 15.88 -22.34 -11.76
C PHE A 122 14.79 -23.05 -10.95
N ALA A 123 14.46 -24.28 -11.34
CA ALA A 123 13.48 -25.15 -10.67
C ALA A 123 12.13 -24.45 -10.45
N ASP A 124 11.77 -24.15 -9.20
CA ASP A 124 10.55 -23.43 -8.82
C ASP A 124 10.88 -22.06 -8.21
N TRP A 125 12.09 -21.55 -8.45
CA TRP A 125 12.58 -20.29 -7.91
C TRP A 125 12.60 -19.17 -8.95
N SER A 126 12.11 -18.02 -8.53
CA SER A 126 12.20 -16.76 -9.26
C SER A 126 12.85 -15.69 -8.39
N VAL A 127 13.54 -14.74 -9.02
CA VAL A 127 14.04 -13.54 -8.37
C VAL A 127 13.10 -12.39 -8.69
N VAL A 128 12.81 -11.56 -7.71
CA VAL A 128 12.03 -10.33 -7.86
C VAL A 128 12.90 -9.14 -7.51
N ALA A 129 12.81 -8.09 -8.32
CA ALA A 129 13.38 -6.78 -8.03
C ALA A 129 12.34 -5.71 -8.34
N GLY A 130 12.32 -4.64 -7.56
CA GLY A 130 11.42 -3.52 -7.80
C GLY A 130 12.03 -2.20 -7.38
N LEU A 131 11.51 -1.14 -7.98
CA LEU A 131 11.83 0.23 -7.65
C LEU A 131 10.56 1.08 -7.59
N ALA A 132 10.53 2.09 -6.73
CA ALA A 132 9.45 3.06 -6.69
C ALA A 132 9.94 4.43 -6.24
N GLY A 133 9.28 5.48 -6.70
CA GLY A 133 9.55 6.86 -6.32
C GLY A 133 8.26 7.61 -5.99
N THR A 134 8.27 8.36 -4.89
CA THR A 134 7.20 9.32 -4.59
C THR A 134 7.37 10.55 -5.50
N LEU A 135 6.37 10.84 -6.34
CA LEU A 135 6.35 11.94 -7.30
C LEU A 135 5.79 13.23 -6.70
N ASP A 136 4.80 13.08 -5.81
CA ASP A 136 4.15 14.16 -5.09
C ASP A 136 3.83 13.69 -3.67
N ALA A 137 3.94 14.59 -2.69
CA ALA A 137 3.75 14.25 -1.29
C ALA A 137 3.24 15.42 -0.46
N ARG A 138 2.30 15.11 0.44
CA ARG A 138 1.81 15.98 1.51
C ARG A 138 1.88 15.22 2.83
N ASN A 139 2.64 15.74 3.80
CA ASN A 139 2.88 15.10 5.11
C ASN A 139 3.46 13.68 5.02
N VAL A 140 4.16 13.38 3.91
CA VAL A 140 4.90 12.14 3.69
C VAL A 140 6.25 12.48 3.06
N GLY A 141 7.27 11.67 3.30
CA GLY A 141 8.59 11.89 2.71
C GLY A 141 8.66 11.54 1.22
N TYR A 142 9.40 12.36 0.47
CA TYR A 142 9.91 11.96 -0.85
C TYR A 142 10.94 10.86 -0.64
N ALA A 143 10.69 9.69 -1.23
CA ALA A 143 11.52 8.52 -1.04
C ALA A 143 11.62 7.70 -2.31
N THR A 144 12.84 7.22 -2.58
CA THR A 144 13.09 6.15 -3.53
C THR A 144 13.13 4.84 -2.74
N ARG A 145 12.40 3.84 -3.24
CA ARG A 145 12.32 2.51 -2.65
C ARG A 145 12.90 1.51 -3.62
N PHE A 146 13.63 0.55 -3.09
CA PHE A 146 14.08 -0.62 -3.83
C PHE A 146 13.72 -1.86 -3.01
N ASN A 147 13.35 -2.93 -3.70
CA ASN A 147 13.12 -4.23 -3.10
C ASN A 147 13.78 -5.31 -3.94
N ILE A 148 14.30 -6.33 -3.28
CA ILE A 148 14.82 -7.53 -3.90
C ILE A 148 14.35 -8.73 -3.08
N GLY A 149 14.07 -9.84 -3.74
CA GLY A 149 13.62 -11.03 -3.06
C GLY A 149 13.61 -12.27 -3.95
N PHE A 150 13.17 -13.37 -3.36
CA PHE A 150 13.00 -14.65 -4.02
C PHE A 150 11.54 -15.10 -3.89
N VAL A 151 11.03 -15.74 -4.92
CA VAL A 151 9.69 -16.33 -4.97
C VAL A 151 9.84 -17.81 -5.23
N HIS A 152 9.16 -18.64 -4.44
CA HIS A 152 9.12 -20.09 -4.64
C HIS A 152 7.71 -20.53 -5.01
N ARG A 153 7.56 -21.25 -6.12
CA ARG A 153 6.29 -21.88 -6.49
C ARG A 153 6.07 -23.11 -5.61
N LEU A 154 5.02 -23.09 -4.80
CA LEU A 154 4.62 -24.26 -4.03
C LEU A 154 3.99 -25.32 -4.94
N PRO A 155 4.14 -26.62 -4.62
CA PRO A 155 3.45 -27.68 -5.32
C PRO A 155 1.94 -27.42 -5.33
N SER A 156 1.25 -27.67 -6.45
CA SER A 156 -0.20 -27.64 -6.48
C SER A 156 -0.75 -28.89 -5.82
N TRP A 157 -1.55 -28.71 -4.77
CA TRP A 157 -2.31 -29.79 -4.17
C TRP A 157 -3.61 -29.88 -4.96
N SER A 158 -3.77 -30.95 -5.73
CA SER A 158 -4.97 -31.22 -6.53
C SER A 158 -6.16 -31.45 -5.60
N GLY A 159 -6.81 -30.37 -5.18
CA GLY A 159 -7.93 -30.43 -4.22
C GLY A 159 -9.10 -29.53 -4.55
N VAL A 160 -8.88 -28.27 -4.93
CA VAL A 160 -9.97 -27.36 -5.28
C VAL A 160 -9.44 -26.30 -6.25
N GLN A 161 -9.90 -26.33 -7.49
CA GLN A 161 -9.90 -25.15 -8.35
C GLN A 161 -11.16 -24.35 -7.99
N LEU A 162 -10.99 -23.16 -7.43
CA LEU A 162 -12.04 -22.14 -7.33
C LEU A 162 -11.97 -21.24 -8.56
#